data_AF-E1CIC9-F1
#
_entry.id   AF-E1CIC9-F1
#
_cell.length_a   1.000
_cell.length_b   1.000
_cell.length_c   1.000
_cell.angle_alpha   90.00
_cell.angle_beta   90.00
_cell.angle_gamma   90.00
#
_symmetry.space_group_name_H-M   'P 1'
#
loop_
_entity.id
_entity.type
_entity.pdbx_description
1 polymer ?
#
loop_
_entity_poly.entity_id
_entity_poly.type
_entity_poly.pdbx_seq_one_letter_code
_entity_poly.pdbx_strand_id
1 'polypeptide(L)'
;AKGMGHNKYGEPAWPNDLLYMFPVTIFGTIACIVGLATLDPSVQQEPADPFATPLEILPEWYFFPTFNLLRTIPNKLLGVLSMAAVPAGLLTVPFIENINKFQNPFRRPVAMSVFLFGTFFAIW
;
A
#
# COMPACT_ATOMS: atom_id res chain seq x y z
N ALA A 1 -30.11 -5.16 -12.52
CA ALA A 1 -28.87 -5.78 -13.07
C ALA A 1 -27.83 -5.89 -11.96
N LYS A 2 -27.01 -6.96 -11.94
CA LYS A 2 -26.04 -7.27 -10.85
C LYS A 2 -24.72 -6.48 -10.92
N GLY A 3 -24.63 -5.42 -11.75
CA GLY A 3 -23.39 -4.63 -11.93
C GLY A 3 -22.22 -5.40 -12.60
N MET A 4 -22.51 -6.51 -13.28
CA MET A 4 -21.52 -7.37 -13.94
C MET A 4 -21.64 -7.30 -15.47
N GLY A 5 -20.61 -7.75 -16.19
CA GLY A 5 -20.64 -7.87 -17.66
C GLY A 5 -20.17 -6.63 -18.42
N HIS A 6 -19.53 -5.69 -17.72
CA HIS A 6 -18.96 -4.47 -18.33
C HIS A 6 -17.73 -4.73 -19.22
N ASN A 7 -17.25 -5.96 -19.29
CA ASN A 7 -16.15 -6.41 -20.17
C ASN A 7 -16.61 -6.84 -21.58
N LYS A 8 -17.91 -6.76 -21.89
CA LYS A 8 -18.49 -7.23 -23.17
C LYS A 8 -18.49 -6.17 -24.28
N TYR A 9 -18.09 -4.95 -23.96
CA TYR A 9 -18.07 -3.82 -24.88
C TYR A 9 -16.79 -3.02 -24.66
N GLY A 10 -16.44 -2.16 -25.62
CA GLY A 10 -15.20 -1.38 -25.60
C GLY A 10 -14.12 -2.02 -26.46
N GLU A 11 -12.87 -1.75 -26.11
CA GLU A 11 -11.70 -2.26 -26.85
C GLU A 11 -11.51 -3.77 -26.64
N PRO A 12 -11.24 -4.55 -27.70
CA PRO A 12 -10.92 -5.96 -27.57
C PRO A 12 -9.64 -6.16 -26.74
N ALA A 13 -9.75 -6.89 -25.62
CA ALA A 13 -8.60 -7.20 -24.78
C ALA A 13 -7.47 -7.92 -25.55
N TRP A 14 -7.84 -8.81 -26.47
CA TRP A 14 -6.91 -9.42 -27.42
C TRP A 14 -7.12 -8.87 -28.84
N PRO A 15 -6.05 -8.53 -29.58
CA PRO A 15 -4.64 -8.50 -29.14
C PRO A 15 -4.23 -7.17 -28.48
N ASN A 16 -5.08 -6.13 -28.57
CA ASN A 16 -4.68 -4.75 -28.35
C ASN A 16 -4.03 -4.49 -26.98
N ASP A 17 -4.69 -4.86 -25.90
CA ASP A 17 -4.14 -4.66 -24.55
C ASP A 17 -3.18 -5.79 -24.17
N LEU A 18 -3.61 -7.03 -24.30
CA LEU A 18 -2.89 -8.19 -23.76
C LEU A 18 -1.58 -8.47 -24.51
N LEU A 19 -1.55 -8.29 -25.83
CA LEU A 19 -0.35 -8.59 -26.62
C LEU A 19 0.54 -7.37 -26.80
N TYR A 20 -0.02 -6.16 -26.92
CA TYR A 20 0.78 -4.97 -27.20
C TYR A 20 1.05 -4.11 -25.96
N MET A 21 0.03 -3.78 -25.17
CA MET A 21 0.22 -2.89 -24.01
C MET A 21 0.88 -3.60 -22.83
N PHE A 22 0.51 -4.84 -22.54
CA PHE A 22 1.02 -5.56 -21.36
C PHE A 22 2.53 -5.80 -21.43
N PRO A 23 3.13 -6.26 -22.54
CA PRO A 23 4.58 -6.41 -22.61
C PRO A 23 5.32 -5.08 -22.45
N VAL A 24 4.77 -3.97 -22.95
CA VAL A 24 5.38 -2.64 -22.79
C VAL A 24 5.46 -2.24 -21.32
N THR A 25 4.38 -2.45 -20.55
CA THR A 25 4.38 -2.14 -19.11
C THR A 25 5.26 -3.11 -18.32
N ILE A 26 5.27 -4.40 -18.68
CA ILE A 26 6.11 -5.41 -18.04
C ILE A 26 7.60 -5.10 -18.29
N PHE A 27 8.02 -4.93 -19.54
CA PHE A 27 9.42 -4.66 -19.84
C PHE A 27 9.85 -3.28 -19.36
N GLY A 28 8.98 -2.28 -19.41
CA GLY A 28 9.26 -0.96 -18.85
C GLY A 28 9.48 -1.00 -17.33
N THR A 29 8.64 -1.70 -16.57
CA THR A 29 8.81 -1.85 -15.12
C THR A 29 10.06 -2.64 -14.77
N ILE A 30 10.34 -3.74 -15.47
CA ILE A 30 11.58 -4.52 -15.30
C ILE A 30 12.80 -3.65 -15.61
N ALA A 31 12.78 -2.88 -16.69
CA ALA A 31 13.88 -2.00 -17.07
C ALA A 31 14.16 -0.94 -15.99
N CYS A 32 13.12 -0.35 -15.40
CA CYS A 32 13.28 0.60 -14.28
C CYS A 32 13.89 -0.09 -13.05
N ILE A 33 13.43 -1.28 -12.68
CA ILE A 33 13.96 -2.02 -11.51
C ILE A 33 15.42 -2.39 -11.72
N VAL A 34 15.76 -2.94 -12.90
CA VAL A 34 17.15 -3.30 -13.25
C VAL A 34 18.02 -2.06 -13.31
N GLY A 35 17.53 -0.98 -13.92
CA GLY A 35 18.22 0.30 -13.97
C GLY A 35 18.60 0.80 -12.58
N LEU A 36 17.62 0.88 -11.66
CA LEU A 36 17.86 1.28 -10.28
C LEU A 36 18.84 0.34 -9.56
N ALA A 37 18.68 -0.98 -9.71
CA ALA A 37 19.56 -1.96 -9.08
C ALA A 37 21.02 -1.87 -9.56
N THR A 38 21.25 -1.48 -10.82
CA THR A 38 22.61 -1.27 -11.37
C THR A 38 23.20 0.07 -11.00
N LEU A 39 22.38 1.12 -10.86
CA LEU A 39 22.82 2.46 -10.53
C LEU A 39 23.09 2.63 -9.02
N ASP A 40 22.33 1.92 -8.18
CA ASP A 40 22.43 1.96 -6.72
C ASP A 40 22.35 0.53 -6.14
N PRO A 41 23.46 -0.23 -6.16
CA PRO A 41 23.47 -1.60 -5.65
C PRO A 41 23.34 -1.64 -4.12
N SER A 42 22.68 -2.68 -3.61
CA SER A 42 22.49 -2.86 -2.17
C SER A 42 23.83 -2.96 -1.42
N VAL A 43 23.94 -2.25 -0.31
CA VAL A 43 25.10 -2.34 0.59
C VAL A 43 25.02 -3.60 1.46
N GLN A 44 26.18 -4.22 1.70
CA GLN A 44 26.27 -5.34 2.64
C GLN A 44 26.30 -4.82 4.08
N GLN A 45 25.48 -5.41 4.94
CA GLN A 45 25.42 -5.08 6.37
C GLN A 45 26.47 -5.88 7.15
N GLU A 46 26.90 -5.34 8.30
CA GLU A 46 27.79 -6.04 9.22
C GLU A 46 27.10 -7.29 9.83
N PRO A 47 27.86 -8.33 10.20
CA PRO A 47 27.31 -9.48 10.91
C PRO A 47 26.63 -9.06 12.22
N ALA A 48 25.55 -9.75 12.60
CA ALA A 48 24.79 -9.44 13.81
C ALA A 48 25.62 -9.71 15.08
N ASP A 49 25.74 -8.68 15.94
CA ASP A 49 26.33 -8.78 17.27
C ASP A 49 25.25 -8.48 18.34
N PRO A 50 24.86 -9.46 19.19
CA PRO A 50 23.90 -9.25 20.25
C PRO A 50 24.31 -8.23 21.33
N PHE A 51 25.61 -7.91 21.45
CA PHE A 51 26.13 -7.01 22.47
C PHE A 51 26.39 -5.58 21.96
N ALA A 52 26.22 -5.33 20.66
CA ALA A 52 26.40 -4.03 20.04
C ALA A 52 25.11 -3.55 19.36
N THR A 53 24.47 -2.51 19.92
CA THR A 53 23.29 -1.89 19.31
C THR A 53 23.71 -0.76 18.38
N PRO A 54 23.27 -0.73 17.11
CA PRO A 54 23.55 0.38 16.20
C PRO A 54 22.84 1.66 16.66
N LEU A 55 23.36 2.82 16.26
CA LEU A 55 22.81 4.13 16.63
C LEU A 55 21.41 4.37 16.07
N GLU A 56 21.14 3.89 14.84
CA GLU A 56 19.86 4.02 14.16
C GLU A 56 19.25 2.64 13.92
N ILE A 57 18.05 2.42 14.47
CA ILE A 57 17.27 1.19 14.30
C ILE A 57 15.96 1.56 13.61
N LEU A 58 15.88 1.30 12.31
CA LEU A 58 14.72 1.59 11.48
C LEU A 58 14.33 0.32 10.70
N PRO A 59 13.03 0.03 10.59
CA PRO A 59 12.56 -1.04 9.70
C PRO A 59 12.51 -0.54 8.25
N GLU A 60 11.91 -1.32 7.36
CA GLU A 60 11.63 -0.88 5.99
C GLU A 60 10.57 0.24 5.96
N TRP A 61 10.60 1.05 4.89
CA TRP A 61 9.84 2.30 4.77
C TRP A 61 8.33 2.13 4.94
N TYR A 62 7.76 1.01 4.47
CA TYR A 62 6.33 0.75 4.60
C TYR A 62 5.90 0.39 6.02
N PHE A 63 6.84 0.10 6.93
CA PHE A 63 6.58 -0.11 8.35
C PHE A 63 6.72 1.15 9.20
N PHE A 64 7.20 2.28 8.65
CA PHE A 64 7.41 3.51 9.40
C PHE A 64 6.17 3.99 10.19
N PRO A 65 4.94 3.98 9.64
CA PRO A 65 3.77 4.44 10.39
C PRO A 65 3.48 3.55 11.60
N THR A 66 3.55 2.24 11.42
CA THR A 66 3.34 1.26 12.50
C THR A 66 4.46 1.27 13.54
N PHE A 67 5.71 1.50 13.11
CA PHE A 67 6.86 1.61 14.00
C PHE A 67 6.78 2.88 14.85
N ASN A 68 6.32 3.98 14.28
CA ASN A 68 6.12 5.23 15.00
C ASN A 68 5.03 5.08 16.08
N LEU A 69 3.93 4.41 15.78
CA LEU A 69 2.89 4.08 16.78
C LEU A 69 3.42 3.16 17.88
N LEU A 70 4.22 2.15 17.53
CA LEU A 70 4.77 1.18 18.48
C LEU A 70 5.69 1.83 19.52
N ARG A 71 6.50 2.83 19.12
CA ARG A 71 7.42 3.54 20.04
C ARG A 71 6.78 4.69 20.82
N THR A 72 5.67 5.25 20.32
CA THR A 72 5.00 6.41 20.95
C THR A 72 3.96 6.00 21.99
N ILE A 73 3.31 4.84 21.81
CA ILE A 73 2.30 4.33 22.75
C ILE A 73 3.02 3.66 23.94
N PRO A 74 2.85 4.15 25.18
CA PRO A 74 3.56 3.61 26.34
C PRO A 74 3.08 2.20 26.74
N ASN A 75 1.82 1.87 26.48
CA ASN A 75 1.25 0.56 26.77
C ASN A 75 1.52 -0.43 25.62
N LYS A 76 2.34 -1.44 25.89
CA LYS A 76 2.71 -2.48 24.91
C LYS A 76 1.52 -3.18 24.26
N LEU A 77 0.45 -3.45 25.02
CA LEU A 77 -0.74 -4.12 24.48
C LEU A 77 -1.47 -3.22 23.49
N LEU A 78 -1.64 -1.92 23.82
CA LEU A 78 -2.29 -0.96 22.92
C LEU A 78 -1.45 -0.71 21.65
N GLY A 79 -0.12 -0.71 21.78
CA GLY A 79 0.79 -0.65 20.64
C GLY A 79 0.56 -1.81 19.66
N VAL A 80 0.57 -3.04 20.16
CA VAL A 80 0.32 -4.25 19.34
C VAL A 80 -1.08 -4.24 18.73
N LEU A 81 -2.11 -3.85 19.50
CA LEU A 81 -3.48 -3.76 18.98
C LEU A 81 -3.61 -2.70 17.88
N SER A 82 -2.90 -1.57 17.98
CA SER A 82 -2.91 -0.53 16.94
C SER A 82 -2.36 -1.03 15.60
N MET A 83 -1.31 -1.86 15.63
CA MET A 83 -0.75 -2.48 14.42
C MET A 83 -1.74 -3.46 13.79
N ALA A 84 -2.38 -4.31 14.61
CA ALA A 84 -3.39 -5.26 14.13
C ALA A 84 -4.66 -4.57 13.62
N ALA A 85 -4.99 -3.38 14.14
CA ALA A 85 -6.16 -2.62 13.75
C ALA A 85 -6.09 -2.12 12.29
N VAL A 86 -4.90 -1.90 11.72
CA VAL A 86 -4.76 -1.42 10.33
C VAL A 86 -5.33 -2.42 9.32
N PRO A 87 -4.84 -3.68 9.21
CA PRO A 87 -5.42 -4.65 8.29
C PRO A 87 -6.85 -5.04 8.68
N ALA A 88 -7.15 -5.15 9.99
CA ALA A 88 -8.50 -5.47 10.45
C ALA A 88 -9.52 -4.40 10.03
N GLY A 89 -9.18 -3.12 10.17
CA GLY A 89 -10.01 -2.00 9.73
C GLY A 89 -10.19 -1.97 8.22
N LEU A 90 -9.12 -2.15 7.44
CA LEU A 90 -9.19 -2.20 5.97
C LEU A 90 -10.11 -3.33 5.46
N LEU A 91 -10.12 -4.48 6.12
CA LEU A 91 -11.04 -5.58 5.78
C LEU A 91 -12.52 -5.19 5.95
N THR A 92 -12.84 -4.28 6.87
CA THR A 92 -14.22 -3.85 7.13
C THR A 92 -14.75 -2.81 6.13
N VAL A 93 -13.87 -2.16 5.36
CA VAL A 93 -14.23 -1.06 4.43
C VAL A 93 -15.39 -1.40 3.49
N PRO A 94 -15.36 -2.49 2.69
CA PRO A 94 -16.45 -2.79 1.76
C PRO A 94 -17.79 -3.09 2.46
N PHE A 95 -17.77 -3.49 3.73
CA PHE A 95 -18.98 -3.78 4.50
C PHE A 95 -19.59 -2.51 5.09
N ILE A 96 -18.76 -1.60 5.59
CA ILE A 96 -19.19 -0.30 6.13
C ILE A 96 -19.69 0.60 4.99
N GLU A 97 -18.98 0.63 3.86
CA GLU A 97 -19.27 1.55 2.77
C GLU A 97 -20.38 1.08 1.81
N ASN A 98 -20.95 -0.11 2.03
CA ASN A 98 -22.05 -0.66 1.22
C ASN A 98 -23.39 0.11 1.36
N ILE A 99 -23.43 1.15 2.19
CA ILE A 99 -24.60 2.02 2.37
C ILE A 99 -24.92 2.77 1.05
N ASN A 100 -23.91 3.08 0.23
CA ASN A 100 -24.08 3.74 -1.06
C ASN A 100 -23.50 2.91 -2.22
N LYS A 101 -24.10 3.07 -3.42
CA LYS A 101 -23.66 2.40 -4.65
C LYS A 101 -22.80 3.30 -5.56
N PHE A 102 -22.51 4.52 -5.13
CA PHE A 102 -21.73 5.46 -5.93
C PHE A 102 -20.27 5.03 -5.94
N GLN A 103 -19.62 5.10 -7.10
CA GLN A 103 -18.19 4.80 -7.26
C GLN A 103 -17.34 6.07 -7.41
N ASN A 104 -17.93 7.15 -7.92
CA ASN A 104 -17.22 8.41 -8.12
C ASN A 104 -16.85 9.06 -6.75
N PRO A 105 -15.56 9.36 -6.48
CA PRO A 105 -15.10 10.01 -5.25
C PRO A 105 -15.87 11.27 -4.87
N PHE A 106 -16.22 12.12 -5.84
CA PHE A 106 -16.93 13.38 -5.60
C PHE A 106 -18.38 13.18 -5.13
N ARG A 107 -18.93 11.97 -5.32
CA ARG A 107 -20.27 11.61 -4.82
C ARG A 107 -20.23 10.93 -3.45
N ARG A 108 -19.05 10.79 -2.84
CA ARG A 108 -18.81 10.11 -1.55
C ARG A 108 -17.96 11.00 -0.64
N PRO A 109 -18.39 12.23 -0.34
CA PRO A 109 -17.54 13.23 0.31
C PRO A 109 -17.02 12.78 1.68
N VAL A 110 -17.85 12.10 2.48
CA VAL A 110 -17.44 11.61 3.82
C VAL A 110 -16.34 10.56 3.73
N ALA A 111 -16.52 9.53 2.89
CA ALA A 111 -15.53 8.48 2.68
C ALA A 111 -14.20 9.05 2.18
N MET A 112 -14.27 9.98 1.22
CA MET A 112 -13.07 10.63 0.69
C MET A 112 -12.35 11.49 1.73
N SER A 113 -13.07 12.24 2.55
CA SER A 113 -12.45 13.00 3.64
C SER A 113 -11.76 12.10 4.66
N VAL A 114 -12.37 10.97 5.04
CA VAL A 114 -11.76 9.97 5.95
C VAL A 114 -10.52 9.36 5.32
N PHE A 115 -10.56 8.99 4.04
CA PHE A 115 -9.42 8.46 3.30
C PHE A 115 -8.25 9.46 3.24
N LEU A 116 -8.53 10.73 2.91
CA LEU A 116 -7.49 11.77 2.85
C LEU A 116 -6.89 12.05 4.23
N PHE A 117 -7.72 12.12 5.27
CA PHE A 117 -7.26 12.27 6.64
C PHE A 117 -6.37 11.09 7.08
N GLY A 118 -6.79 9.86 6.81
CA GLY A 118 -6.00 8.66 7.11
C GLY A 118 -4.68 8.61 6.34
N THR A 119 -4.68 9.01 5.07
CA THR A 119 -3.47 9.10 4.25
C THR A 119 -2.50 10.14 4.80
N PHE A 120 -3.00 11.31 5.16
CA PHE A 120 -2.18 12.36 5.79
C PHE A 120 -1.55 11.86 7.10
N PHE A 121 -2.34 11.22 7.96
CA PHE A 121 -1.83 10.67 9.23
C PHE A 121 -0.83 9.53 9.02
N ALA A 122 -0.97 8.73 7.97
CA ALA A 122 0.00 7.67 7.67
C ALA A 122 1.35 8.21 7.15
N ILE A 123 1.35 9.40 6.54
CA ILE A 123 2.57 10.05 6.03
C ILE A 123 3.29 10.85 7.14
N TRP A 124 2.53 11.36 8.11
CA TRP A 124 3.03 12.17 9.23
C TRP A 124 3.71 11.33 10.33
#